data_AF-A0A1I1CN05-F1
#
_entry.id   AF-A0A1I1CN05-F1
#
_cell.length_a   1.000
_cell.length_b   1.000
_cell.length_c   1.000
_cell.angle_alpha   90.00
_cell.angle_beta   90.00
_cell.angle_gamma   90.00
#
_symmetry.space_group_name_H-M   'P 1'
#
loop_
_entity.id
_entity.type
_entity.pdbx_description
1 polymer ?
#
loop_
_entity_poly.entity_id
_entity_poly.type
_entity_poly.pdbx_seq_one_letter_code
_entity_poly.pdbx_strand_id
1 'polypeptide(L)'
;MPSFLETTFGPPELEIIDVALKSWRNRYGLSKDDPDAVIAAEICLNLFREGHNTLPELVQAMDGHRGLTDIAVGHELSGFGN
;
A
#
# COMPACT_ATOMS: atom_id res chain seq x y z
N MET A 1 -23.72 -7.05 -14.78
CA MET A 1 -23.75 -5.87 -13.88
C MET A 1 -22.79 -6.19 -12.75
N PRO A 2 -21.51 -5.79 -12.82
CA PRO A 2 -20.57 -6.10 -11.76
C PRO A 2 -20.87 -5.19 -10.57
N SER A 3 -20.96 -5.79 -9.39
CA SER A 3 -21.23 -5.19 -8.09
C SER A 3 -20.10 -4.21 -7.69
N PHE A 4 -20.03 -3.07 -8.38
CA PHE A 4 -18.89 -2.15 -8.38
C PHE A 4 -18.89 -1.16 -7.20
N LEU A 5 -19.93 -1.17 -6.36
CA LEU A 5 -20.23 -0.09 -5.41
C LEU A 5 -20.57 -0.55 -3.97
N GLU A 6 -20.57 -1.85 -3.66
CA GLU A 6 -21.02 -2.34 -2.35
C GLU A 6 -19.90 -2.73 -1.36
N THR A 7 -18.62 -2.50 -1.66
CA THR A 7 -17.58 -2.65 -0.62
C THR A 7 -17.58 -1.40 0.25
N THR A 8 -18.53 -1.34 1.19
CA THR A 8 -18.33 -0.54 2.41
C THR A 8 -17.11 -1.14 3.09
N PHE A 9 -15.98 -0.42 3.07
CA PHE A 9 -14.82 -0.83 3.84
C PHE A 9 -15.24 -0.89 5.31
N GLY A 10 -15.42 -2.10 5.82
CA GLY A 10 -15.70 -2.35 7.20
C GLY A 10 -14.49 -1.98 8.09
N PRO A 11 -14.72 -1.88 9.42
CA PRO A 11 -13.64 -1.72 10.37
C PRO A 11 -12.47 -2.72 10.20
N PRO A 12 -12.69 -4.01 9.86
CA PRO A 12 -11.57 -4.93 9.66
C PRO A 12 -10.81 -4.68 8.35
N GLU A 13 -11.47 -4.26 7.26
CA GLU A 13 -10.78 -3.91 6.02
C GLU A 13 -9.88 -2.69 6.17
N LEU A 14 -10.35 -1.65 6.88
CA LEU A 14 -9.53 -0.47 7.18
C LEU A 14 -8.31 -0.83 8.03
N GLU A 15 -8.45 -1.76 8.98
CA GLU A 15 -7.33 -2.26 9.78
C GLU A 15 -6.31 -3.01 8.91
N ILE A 16 -6.76 -3.82 7.95
CA ILE A 16 -5.88 -4.52 7.00
C ILE A 16 -5.06 -3.51 6.18
N ILE A 17 -5.73 -2.50 5.61
CA ILE A 17 -5.07 -1.47 4.80
C ILE A 17 -4.10 -0.67 5.66
N ASP A 18 -4.48 -0.26 6.88
CA ASP A 18 -3.60 0.48 7.78
C ASP A 18 -2.37 -0.35 8.17
N VAL A 19 -2.55 -1.62 8.53
CA VAL A 19 -1.45 -2.53 8.89
C VAL A 19 -0.53 -2.77 7.70
N ALA A 20 -1.05 -3.02 6.50
CA ALA A 20 -0.24 -3.22 5.30
C ALA A 20 0.56 -1.97 4.95
N LEU A 21 -0.09 -0.80 4.94
CA LEU A 21 0.54 0.48 4.65
C LEU A 21 1.57 0.86 5.69
N LYS A 22 1.27 0.63 6.97
CA LYS A 22 2.19 0.89 8.09
C LYS A 22 3.40 -0.04 8.04
N SER A 23 3.19 -1.31 7.72
CA SER A 23 4.27 -2.29 7.56
C SER A 23 5.19 -1.91 6.39
N TRP A 24 4.60 -1.54 5.24
CA TRP A 24 5.35 -1.07 4.08
C TRP A 24 6.11 0.22 4.37
N ARG A 25 5.45 1.26 4.90
CA ARG A 25 6.13 2.52 5.29
C ARG A 25 7.26 2.28 6.30
N ASN A 26 7.05 1.41 7.29
CA ASN A 26 8.08 1.10 8.28
C ASN A 26 9.27 0.35 7.67
N ARG A 27 9.03 -0.51 6.67
CA ARG A 27 10.10 -1.19 5.93
C ARG A 27 10.98 -0.21 5.16
N TYR A 28 10.38 0.82 4.57
CA TYR A 28 11.09 1.79 3.74
C TYR A 28 11.44 3.11 4.45
N GLY A 29 11.06 3.28 5.72
CA GLY A 29 11.35 4.51 6.48
C GLY A 29 10.53 5.74 6.05
N LEU A 30 9.41 5.55 5.34
CA LEU A 30 8.62 6.63 4.77
C LEU A 30 7.73 7.30 5.83
N SER A 31 7.71 8.64 5.84
CA SER A 31 6.80 9.38 6.70
C SER A 31 5.40 9.41 6.11
N LYS A 32 4.38 9.51 6.97
CA LYS A 32 2.99 9.67 6.53
C LYS A 32 2.72 10.95 5.73
N ASP A 33 3.65 11.90 5.77
CA ASP A 33 3.60 13.18 5.07
C ASP A 33 4.31 13.13 3.72
N ASP A 34 5.01 12.01 3.42
CA ASP A 34 5.67 11.85 2.13
C ASP A 34 4.62 11.70 1.01
N PRO A 35 4.84 12.35 -0.15
CA PRO A 35 4.00 12.13 -1.32
C PRO A 35 3.99 10.66 -1.72
N ASP A 36 5.10 9.97 -1.52
CA ASP A 36 5.27 8.52 -1.69
C ASP A 36 4.34 7.70 -0.81
N ALA A 37 4.08 8.13 0.43
CA ALA A 37 3.15 7.46 1.32
C ALA A 37 1.68 7.66 0.89
N VAL A 38 1.36 8.82 0.30
CA VAL A 38 0.03 9.09 -0.28
C VAL A 38 -0.21 8.20 -1.49
N ILE A 39 0.76 8.14 -2.40
CA ILE A 39 0.70 7.27 -3.60
C ILE A 39 0.58 5.81 -3.18
N ALA A 40 1.35 5.38 -2.17
CA ALA A 40 1.26 4.04 -1.65
C ALA A 40 -0.15 3.71 -1.12
N ALA A 41 -0.79 4.66 -0.44
CA ALA A 41 -2.15 4.50 0.08
C ALA A 41 -3.18 4.37 -1.04
N GLU A 42 -3.05 5.17 -2.11
CA GLU A 42 -3.91 5.07 -3.29
C GLU A 42 -3.76 3.72 -4.00
N ILE A 43 -2.52 3.24 -4.17
CA ILE A 43 -2.23 1.93 -4.76
C ILE A 43 -2.81 0.80 -3.89
N CYS A 44 -2.60 0.84 -2.57
CA CYS A 44 -3.21 -0.13 -1.64
C CYS A 44 -4.71 -0.18 -1.78
N LEU A 45 -5.36 0.98 -1.83
CA LEU A 45 -6.80 1.07 -1.94
C LEU A 45 -7.28 0.50 -3.29
N ASN A 46 -6.54 0.73 -4.38
CA ASN A 46 -6.87 0.18 -5.68
C ASN A 46 -6.76 -1.36 -5.69
N LEU A 47 -5.64 -1.90 -5.19
CA LEU A 47 -5.41 -3.35 -5.10
C LEU A 47 -6.49 -4.04 -4.24
N PHE A 48 -6.83 -3.44 -3.10
CA PHE A 48 -7.88 -3.96 -2.24
C PHE A 48 -9.24 -4.02 -2.97
N ARG A 49 -9.54 -3.00 -3.79
CA ARG A 49 -10.77 -2.94 -4.61
C ARG A 49 -10.77 -3.91 -5.78
N GLU A 50 -9.60 -4.28 -6.29
CA GLU A 50 -9.45 -5.28 -7.36
C GLU A 50 -9.76 -6.71 -6.87
N GLY A 51 -9.82 -6.93 -5.56
CA GLY A 51 -10.16 -8.20 -4.94
C GLY A 51 -9.14 -8.69 -3.90
N HIS A 52 -8.04 -7.95 -3.69
CA HIS A 52 -7.03 -8.26 -2.69
C HIS A 52 -7.49 -7.85 -1.28
N ASN A 53 -8.57 -8.47 -0.79
CA ASN A 53 -9.24 -8.09 0.45
C ASN A 53 -8.61 -8.71 1.72
N THR A 54 -7.55 -9.51 1.58
CA THR A 54 -6.81 -10.09 2.71
C THR A 54 -5.44 -9.45 2.88
N LEU A 55 -4.98 -9.34 4.14
CA LEU A 55 -3.65 -8.81 4.46
C LEU A 55 -2.49 -9.47 3.69
N PRO A 56 -2.37 -10.81 3.62
CA PRO A 56 -1.27 -11.43 2.88
C PRO A 56 -1.35 -11.17 1.37
N GLU A 57 -2.54 -11.16 0.78
CA GLU A 57 -2.71 -10.85 -0.64
C GLU A 57 -2.39 -9.40 -0.94
N LEU A 58 -2.86 -8.47 -0.10
CA LEU A 58 -2.57 -7.05 -0.24
C LEU A 58 -1.06 -6.79 -0.13
N VAL A 59 -0.38 -7.40 0.85
CA VAL A 59 1.07 -7.25 1.02
C VAL A 59 1.84 -7.85 -0.18
N GLN A 60 1.43 -9.01 -0.69
CA GLN A 60 2.05 -9.57 -1.90
C GLN A 60 1.82 -8.71 -3.14
N ALA A 61 0.60 -8.19 -3.30
CA ALA A 61 0.27 -7.30 -4.42
C ALA A 61 1.05 -5.98 -4.31
N MET A 62 1.18 -5.44 -3.10
CA MET A 62 2.00 -4.25 -2.83
C MET A 62 3.47 -4.46 -3.16
N ASP A 63 4.04 -5.62 -2.80
CA ASP A 63 5.44 -5.96 -3.07
C ASP A 63 5.71 -6.13 -4.58
N GLY A 64 4.76 -6.74 -5.29
CA GLY A 64 4.82 -6.91 -6.75
C GLY A 64 4.38 -5.69 -7.57
N HIS A 65 3.82 -4.65 -6.94
CA HIS A 65 3.30 -3.50 -7.68
C HIS A 65 4.44 -2.54 -8.04
N ARG A 66 4.71 -2.43 -9.35
CA ARG A 66 5.79 -1.61 -9.89
C ARG A 66 5.84 -0.19 -9.33
N GLY A 67 4.69 0.45 -9.08
CA GLY A 67 4.65 1.79 -8.49
C GLY A 67 5.19 1.85 -7.05
N LEU A 68 4.87 0.85 -6.22
CA LEU A 68 5.39 0.77 -4.85
C LEU A 68 6.86 0.34 -4.85
N THR A 69 7.25 -0.57 -5.76
CA THR A 69 8.65 -0.96 -5.94
C THR A 69 9.51 0.23 -6.40
N ASP A 70 9.01 1.07 -7.30
CA ASP A 70 9.73 2.26 -7.79
C ASP A 70 9.97 3.28 -6.66
N ILE A 71 8.94 3.52 -5.84
CA ILE A 71 9.03 4.36 -4.64
C ILE A 71 10.01 3.77 -3.62
N ALA A 72 9.90 2.47 -3.35
CA ALA A 72 10.79 1.76 -2.45
C ALA A 72 12.26 1.85 -2.89
N VAL A 73 12.53 1.65 -4.17
CA VAL A 73 13.87 1.77 -4.77
C VAL A 73 14.35 3.22 -4.71
N GLY A 74 13.50 4.20 -5.01
CA GLY A 74 13.83 5.62 -4.90
C GLY A 74 14.24 6.04 -3.49
N HIS A 75 13.58 5.48 -2.46
CA HIS A 75 13.91 5.76 -1.07
C HIS A 75 15.16 4.99 -0.59
N GLU A 76 15.32 3.72 -0.97
CA GLU A 76 16.50 2.91 -0.62
C GLU A 76 17.79 3.54 -1.17
N LEU A 77 17.76 4.06 -2.39
CA LEU A 77 18.91 4.75 -3.01
C LEU A 77 19.22 6.10 -2.34
N SER A 78 18.24 6.75 -1.73
CA SER A 78 18.44 8.01 -0.99
C SER A 78 19.10 7.80 0.39
N GLY A 79 19.03 6.59 0.94
CA GLY A 79 19.68 6.20 2.20
C GLY A 79 21.18 5.87 2.08
N PHE A 80 21.71 5.71 0.86
CA PHE A 80 23.13 5.38 0.60
C PHE A 80 24.03 6.61 0.40
N GLY A 81 23.62 7.78 0.89
CA GLY A 81 24.41 9.01 0.87
C GLY A 81 24.80 9.49 2.27
N ASN A 82 25.72 8.80 2.94
CA ASN A 82 26.50 9.36 4.06
C ASN A 82 27.95 8.93 3.94
#